data_AF-A0A6J2JXP1-F1
#
_entry.id   AF-A0A6J2JXP1-F1
#
_cell.length_a   1.000
_cell.length_b   1.000
_cell.length_c   1.000
_cell.angle_alpha   90.00
_cell.angle_beta   90.00
_cell.angle_gamma   90.00
#
_symmetry.space_group_name_H-M   'P 1'
#
loop_
_entity.id
_entity.type
_entity.pdbx_description
1 polymer ?
#
loop_
_entity_poly.entity_id
_entity_poly.type
_entity_poly.pdbx_seq_one_letter_code
_entity_poly.pdbx_strand_id
1 'polypeptide(L)'
;MLVPRLMGTAGALTRLLPNIGGCSAGIRRLYLGVVRSMALYGAPVWSPALTARSPALLLRAQRALAVRVIRGYRTISQDVACALAGSFPWDLEAEILAATYRRRTQSSTRERTPGMSAVDRWRHAVRSMAYAKWRERLLEELGRTSATR
;
A
#
# COMPACT_ATOMS: atom_id res chain seq x y z
N MET A 1 1.58 -18.63 -0.90
CA MET A 1 0.32 -18.94 -0.18
C MET A 1 -0.43 -17.72 0.39
N LEU A 2 0.19 -16.55 0.59
CA LEU A 2 -0.49 -15.36 1.16
C LEU A 2 -1.46 -14.67 0.19
N VAL A 3 -1.09 -14.61 -1.10
CA VAL A 3 -1.84 -13.85 -2.13
C VAL A 3 -3.28 -14.36 -2.33
N PRO A 4 -3.58 -15.67 -2.42
CA PRO A 4 -4.96 -16.14 -2.58
C PRO A 4 -5.87 -15.77 -1.39
N ARG A 5 -5.35 -15.85 -0.16
CA ARG A 5 -6.12 -15.47 1.05
C ARG A 5 -6.40 -13.97 1.07
N LEU A 6 -5.40 -13.16 0.73
CA LEU A 6 -5.55 -11.70 0.63
C LEU A 6 -6.65 -11.32 -0.36
N MET A 7 -6.63 -11.90 -1.57
CA MET A 7 -7.62 -11.64 -2.60
C MET A 7 -9.02 -12.12 -2.19
N GLY A 8 -9.12 -13.29 -1.56
CA GLY A 8 -10.37 -13.81 -1.04
C GLY A 8 -10.99 -12.89 0.02
N THR A 9 -10.19 -12.45 1.00
CA THR A 9 -10.63 -11.50 2.03
C THR A 9 -11.00 -10.15 1.42
N ALA A 10 -10.18 -9.58 0.55
CA ALA A 10 -10.50 -8.31 -0.13
C ALA A 10 -11.80 -8.41 -0.95
N GLY A 11 -12.02 -9.52 -1.66
CA GLY A 11 -13.24 -9.77 -2.41
C GLY A 11 -14.48 -9.93 -1.53
N ALA A 12 -14.38 -10.66 -0.42
CA ALA A 12 -15.46 -10.78 0.56
C ALA A 12 -15.83 -9.42 1.17
N LEU A 13 -14.83 -8.64 1.58
CA LEU A 13 -15.03 -7.30 2.14
C LEU A 13 -15.61 -6.32 1.13
N THR A 14 -15.18 -6.40 -0.13
CA THR A 14 -15.74 -5.58 -1.20
C THR A 14 -17.23 -5.85 -1.43
N ARG A 15 -17.71 -7.08 -1.17
CA ARG A 15 -19.13 -7.45 -1.24
C ARG A 15 -19.92 -6.93 -0.03
N LEU A 16 -19.32 -6.93 1.17
CA LEU A 16 -19.95 -6.39 2.39
C LEU A 16 -20.04 -4.86 2.41
N LEU A 17 -19.26 -4.18 1.57
CA LEU A 17 -19.14 -2.73 1.54
C LEU A 17 -19.71 -2.15 0.23
N PRO A 18 -21.04 -2.16 0.02
CA PRO A 18 -21.64 -1.59 -1.19
C PRO A 18 -21.34 -0.09 -1.30
N ASN A 19 -21.44 0.49 -2.50
CA ASN A 19 -21.18 1.93 -2.69
C ASN A 19 -22.30 2.80 -2.09
N ILE A 20 -23.55 2.37 -2.25
CA ILE A 20 -24.75 3.04 -1.73
C ILE A 20 -25.26 2.23 -0.55
N GLY A 21 -25.54 2.92 0.56
CA GLY A 21 -25.92 2.27 1.81
C GLY A 21 -24.78 1.47 2.48
N GLY A 22 -25.10 0.85 3.61
CA GLY A 22 -24.19 -0.02 4.35
C GLY A 22 -23.22 0.72 5.29
N CYS A 23 -22.07 0.10 5.53
CA CYS A 23 -21.14 0.46 6.61
C CYS A 23 -20.59 1.90 6.52
N SER A 24 -20.33 2.50 7.69
CA SER A 24 -19.75 3.83 7.84
C SER A 24 -18.32 3.93 7.27
N ALA A 25 -17.83 5.14 7.05
CA ALA A 25 -16.46 5.37 6.59
C ALA A 25 -15.40 4.80 7.55
N GLY A 26 -15.70 4.79 8.86
CA GLY A 26 -14.82 4.19 9.88
C GLY A 26 -14.64 2.69 9.69
N ILE A 27 -15.74 1.94 9.49
CA ILE A 27 -15.71 0.50 9.25
C ILE A 27 -14.96 0.17 7.95
N ARG A 28 -15.16 0.96 6.89
CA ARG A 28 -14.43 0.76 5.62
C ARG A 28 -12.93 0.94 5.78
N ARG A 29 -12.50 1.98 6.52
CA ARG A 29 -11.08 2.20 6.84
C ARG A 29 -10.51 1.11 7.73
N LEU A 30 -11.28 0.61 8.69
CA LEU A 30 -10.89 -0.54 9.52
C LEU A 30 -10.58 -1.76 8.64
N TYR A 31 -11.48 -2.11 7.74
CA TYR A 31 -11.27 -3.24 6.82
C TYR A 31 -10.09 -3.05 5.88
N LEU A 32 -9.89 -1.83 5.36
CA LEU A 32 -8.68 -1.51 4.59
C LEU A 32 -7.42 -1.73 5.45
N GLY A 33 -7.45 -1.33 6.72
CA GLY A 33 -6.37 -1.57 7.69
C GLY A 33 -6.10 -3.06 7.92
N VAL A 34 -7.14 -3.87 8.12
CA VAL A 34 -7.00 -5.33 8.28
C VAL A 34 -6.31 -5.96 7.07
N VAL A 35 -6.76 -5.64 5.86
CA VAL A 35 -6.17 -6.20 4.64
C VAL A 35 -4.77 -5.67 4.40
N ARG A 36 -4.49 -4.40 4.74
CA ARG A 36 -3.14 -3.83 4.73
C ARG A 36 -2.20 -4.61 5.66
N SER A 37 -2.63 -4.91 6.88
CA SER A 37 -1.85 -5.73 7.81
C SER A 37 -1.58 -7.12 7.24
N MET A 38 -2.59 -7.78 6.65
CA MET A 38 -2.41 -9.08 6.00
C MET A 38 -1.44 -9.02 4.82
N ALA A 39 -1.54 -7.98 3.99
CA ALA A 39 -0.68 -7.76 2.84
C ALA A 39 0.78 -7.56 3.23
N LEU A 40 1.03 -6.78 4.28
CA LEU A 40 2.37 -6.36 4.68
C LEU A 40 3.02 -7.30 5.70
N TYR A 41 2.32 -8.35 6.14
CA TYR A 41 2.78 -9.34 7.12
C TYR A 41 3.93 -10.22 6.58
N GLY A 42 5.13 -9.67 6.47
CA GLY A 42 6.26 -10.34 5.82
C GLY A 42 6.73 -9.61 4.56
N ALA A 43 6.33 -8.34 4.39
CA ALA A 43 6.86 -7.46 3.34
C ALA A 43 8.39 -7.56 3.15
N PRO A 44 9.23 -7.61 4.21
CA PRO A 44 10.67 -7.75 4.03
C PRO A 44 11.13 -9.01 3.29
N VAL A 45 10.35 -10.09 3.36
CA VAL A 45 10.69 -11.38 2.74
C VAL A 45 10.32 -11.37 1.26
N TRP A 46 9.10 -10.95 0.92
CA TRP A 46 8.60 -11.02 -0.45
C TRP A 46 8.89 -9.77 -1.28
N SER A 47 9.03 -8.58 -0.69
CA SER A 47 9.26 -7.34 -1.42
C SER A 47 10.51 -7.37 -2.31
N PRO A 48 11.67 -7.90 -1.87
CA PRO A 48 12.85 -8.02 -2.73
C PRO A 48 12.67 -9.02 -3.88
N ALA A 49 11.79 -10.00 -3.71
CA ALA A 49 11.49 -11.03 -4.72
C ALA A 49 10.42 -10.59 -5.73
N LEU A 50 9.82 -9.40 -5.56
CA LEU A 50 8.86 -8.88 -6.52
C LEU A 50 9.56 -8.52 -7.82
N THR A 51 9.30 -9.29 -8.87
CA THR A 51 9.55 -8.86 -10.25
C THR A 51 8.46 -7.88 -10.69
N ALA A 52 8.74 -7.03 -11.69
CA ALA A 52 7.85 -5.94 -12.15
C ALA A 52 6.38 -6.34 -12.44
N ARG A 53 6.07 -7.63 -12.67
CA ARG A 53 4.72 -8.16 -12.94
C ARG A 53 3.95 -8.66 -11.70
N SER A 54 4.61 -8.92 -10.58
CA SER A 54 4.02 -9.50 -9.36
C SER A 54 3.22 -8.55 -8.44
N PRO A 55 3.46 -7.23 -8.35
CA PRO A 55 2.71 -6.36 -7.43
C PRO A 55 1.28 -6.08 -7.89
N ALA A 56 0.90 -6.46 -9.13
CA ALA A 56 -0.40 -6.15 -9.72
C ALA A 56 -1.57 -6.72 -8.90
N LEU A 57 -1.44 -7.91 -8.31
CA LEU A 57 -2.50 -8.52 -7.50
C LEU A 57 -2.70 -7.78 -6.17
N LEU A 58 -1.59 -7.40 -5.52
CA LEU A 58 -1.59 -6.61 -4.29
C LEU A 58 -2.29 -5.26 -4.51
N LEU A 59 -1.88 -4.56 -5.56
CA LEU A 59 -2.45 -3.27 -5.93
C LEU A 59 -3.91 -3.41 -6.36
N ARG A 60 -4.30 -4.49 -7.02
CA ARG A 60 -5.70 -4.74 -7.37
C ARG A 60 -6.59 -4.93 -6.12
N ALA A 61 -6.10 -5.66 -5.12
CA ALA A 61 -6.80 -5.81 -3.83
C ALA A 61 -6.96 -4.46 -3.12
N GLN A 62 -5.87 -3.70 -3.05
CA GLN A 62 -5.87 -2.36 -2.47
C GLN A 62 -6.86 -1.44 -3.20
N ARG A 63 -6.85 -1.42 -4.54
CA ARG A 63 -7.74 -0.61 -5.36
C ARG A 63 -9.19 -0.88 -5.06
N ALA A 64 -9.56 -2.16 -5.03
CA ALA A 64 -10.93 -2.57 -4.77
C ALA A 64 -11.41 -2.00 -3.43
N LEU A 65 -10.59 -2.07 -2.38
CA LEU A 65 -10.93 -1.55 -1.06
C LEU A 65 -10.90 -0.02 -1.02
N ALA A 66 -9.89 0.63 -1.61
CA ALA A 66 -9.75 2.07 -1.64
C ALA A 66 -10.97 2.73 -2.33
N VAL A 67 -11.41 2.17 -3.47
CA VAL A 67 -12.64 2.59 -4.16
C VAL A 67 -13.86 2.46 -3.25
N ARG A 68 -13.98 1.39 -2.45
CA ARG A 68 -15.08 1.24 -1.48
C ARG A 68 -15.00 2.22 -0.32
N VAL A 69 -13.79 2.56 0.15
CA VAL A 69 -13.57 3.55 1.22
C VAL A 69 -14.07 4.93 0.77
N ILE A 70 -13.75 5.33 -0.45
CA ILE A 70 -14.13 6.64 -1.00
C ILE A 70 -15.52 6.65 -1.64
N ARG A 71 -16.21 5.50 -1.66
CA ARG A 71 -17.49 5.29 -2.39
C ARG A 71 -17.41 5.69 -3.87
N GLY A 72 -16.25 5.48 -4.47
CA GLY A 72 -15.95 5.88 -5.84
C GLY A 72 -16.39 4.86 -6.88
N TYR A 73 -16.23 5.24 -8.15
CA TYR A 73 -16.48 4.36 -9.29
C TYR A 73 -15.26 3.50 -9.62
N ARG A 74 -15.52 2.35 -10.28
CA ARG A 74 -14.48 1.41 -10.75
C ARG A 74 -13.54 1.97 -11.83
N THR A 75 -13.78 3.18 -12.32
CA THR A 75 -12.95 3.88 -13.31
C THR A 75 -11.81 4.66 -12.68
N ILE A 76 -11.87 4.95 -11.37
CA ILE A 76 -10.81 5.68 -10.66
C ILE A 76 -9.54 4.83 -10.68
N SER A 77 -8.41 5.42 -11.09
CA SER A 77 -7.11 4.75 -11.14
C SER A 77 -6.64 4.35 -9.74
N GLN A 78 -5.64 3.47 -9.67
CA GLN A 78 -5.14 2.95 -8.40
C GLN A 78 -4.58 4.06 -7.50
N ASP A 79 -3.66 4.87 -8.03
CA ASP A 79 -2.99 5.91 -7.24
C ASP A 79 -3.97 6.98 -6.77
N VAL A 80 -4.92 7.39 -7.61
CA VAL A 80 -5.97 8.35 -7.24
C VAL A 80 -6.90 7.77 -6.17
N ALA A 81 -7.32 6.51 -6.30
CA ALA A 81 -8.16 5.86 -5.30
C ALA A 81 -7.44 5.79 -3.94
N CYS A 82 -6.15 5.44 -3.95
CA CYS A 82 -5.30 5.41 -2.76
C CYS A 82 -5.19 6.80 -2.11
N ALA A 83 -4.93 7.84 -2.91
CA ALA A 83 -4.82 9.22 -2.44
C ALA A 83 -6.12 9.70 -1.75
N LEU A 84 -7.26 9.50 -2.41
CA LEU A 84 -8.57 9.86 -1.86
C LEU A 84 -8.95 9.03 -0.63
N ALA A 85 -8.52 7.76 -0.57
CA ALA A 85 -8.75 6.88 0.58
C ALA A 85 -7.84 7.19 1.77
N GLY A 86 -6.86 8.09 1.63
CA GLY A 86 -5.83 8.32 2.62
C GLY A 86 -4.92 7.10 2.84
N SER A 87 -4.76 6.26 1.82
CA SER A 87 -3.93 5.06 1.86
C SER A 87 -2.69 5.24 1.01
N PHE A 88 -1.52 4.91 1.55
CA PHE A 88 -0.30 4.83 0.76
C PHE A 88 -0.29 3.54 -0.09
N PRO A 89 0.24 3.53 -1.33
CA PRO A 89 0.36 2.32 -2.13
C PRO A 89 1.16 1.22 -1.41
N TRP A 90 0.60 0.01 -1.36
CA TRP A 90 1.18 -1.07 -0.57
C TRP A 90 2.49 -1.64 -1.14
N ASP A 91 2.73 -1.49 -2.44
CA ASP A 91 4.01 -1.82 -3.07
C ASP A 91 5.13 -0.94 -2.49
N LEU A 92 4.90 0.37 -2.44
CA LEU A 92 5.85 1.34 -1.88
C LEU A 92 6.01 1.18 -0.37
N GLU A 93 4.91 0.86 0.33
CA GLU A 93 4.99 0.56 1.76
C GLU A 93 5.83 -0.68 2.06
N ALA A 94 5.68 -1.72 1.24
CA ALA A 94 6.48 -2.93 1.36
C ALA A 94 7.97 -2.66 1.08
N GLU A 95 8.29 -1.81 0.08
CA GLU A 95 9.66 -1.35 -0.17
C GLU A 95 10.26 -0.66 1.08
N ILE A 96 9.51 0.23 1.74
CA ILE A 96 9.95 0.89 2.98
C ILE A 96 10.22 -0.12 4.09
N LEU A 97 9.30 -1.08 4.30
CA LEU A 97 9.43 -2.11 5.33
C LEU A 97 10.65 -3.00 5.07
N ALA A 98 10.86 -3.42 3.83
CA ALA A 98 11.99 -4.25 3.44
C ALA A 98 13.33 -3.51 3.60
N ALA A 99 13.42 -2.25 3.18
CA ALA A 99 14.62 -1.44 3.33
C ALA A 99 14.98 -1.21 4.81
N THR A 100 13.97 -0.90 5.63
CA THR A 100 14.14 -0.70 7.08
C THR A 100 14.59 -1.99 7.77
N TYR A 101 13.98 -3.12 7.42
CA TYR A 101 14.34 -4.43 7.96
C TYR A 101 15.77 -4.81 7.61
N ARG A 102 16.14 -4.74 6.32
CA ARG A 102 17.48 -5.08 5.83
C ARG A 102 18.57 -4.27 6.54
N ARG A 103 18.36 -2.96 6.70
CA ARG A 103 19.33 -2.08 7.37
C ARG A 103 19.45 -2.40 8.86
N ARG A 104 18.33 -2.73 9.53
CA ARG A 104 18.35 -3.17 10.93
C ARG A 104 19.12 -4.48 11.10
N THR A 105 18.85 -5.48 10.26
CA THR A 105 19.55 -6.76 10.28
C THR A 105 21.06 -6.59 10.06
N GLN A 106 21.48 -5.79 9.07
CA GLN A 106 22.88 -5.50 8.80
C GLN A 106 23.59 -4.79 9.97
N SER A 107 22.87 -3.97 10.75
CA SER A 107 23.43 -3.28 11.92
C SER A 107 23.60 -4.24 13.10
N SER A 108 22.62 -5.13 13.32
CA SER A 108 22.70 -6.19 14.33
C SER A 108 23.85 -7.16 14.07
N THR A 109 24.11 -7.55 12.81
CA THR A 109 25.27 -8.38 12.43
C THR A 109 26.62 -7.73 12.77
N ARG A 110 26.65 -6.40 12.89
CA ARG A 110 27.86 -5.62 13.21
C ARG A 110 27.98 -5.28 14.70
N GLU A 111 27.22 -5.98 15.57
CA GLU A 111 27.13 -5.73 17.03
C GLU A 111 26.77 -4.27 17.40
N ARG A 112 26.24 -3.51 16.43
CA ARG A 112 25.78 -2.14 16.63
C ARG A 112 24.28 -2.14 16.60
N THR A 113 23.64 -2.22 17.76
CA THR A 113 22.20 -1.97 17.86
C THR A 113 21.95 -0.49 17.55
N PRO A 114 21.28 -0.16 16.43
CA PRO A 114 21.02 1.23 16.13
C PRO A 114 20.01 1.79 17.12
N GLY A 115 20.33 2.95 17.70
CA GLY A 115 19.41 3.66 18.58
C GLY A 115 18.10 4.02 17.85
N MET A 116 17.02 4.15 18.60
CA MET A 116 15.67 4.38 18.05
C MET A 116 15.62 5.62 17.12
N SER A 117 16.31 6.70 17.49
CA SER A 117 16.41 7.92 16.68
C SER A 117 17.09 7.71 15.32
N ALA A 118 18.07 6.79 15.24
CA ALA A 118 18.73 6.47 13.97
C ALA A 118 17.79 5.68 13.05
N VAL A 119 17.04 4.73 13.62
CA VAL A 119 16.02 3.96 12.89
C VAL A 119 14.93 4.87 12.35
N ASP A 120 14.48 5.84 13.14
CA ASP A 120 13.45 6.78 12.71
C ASP A 120 13.94 7.72 11.61
N ARG A 121 15.16 8.25 11.71
CA ARG A 121 15.77 9.03 10.60
C ARG A 121 15.82 8.23 9.29
N TRP A 122 16.19 6.96 9.35
CA TRP A 122 16.22 6.11 8.17
C TRP A 122 14.82 5.86 7.61
N ARG A 123 13.85 5.59 8.48
CA ARG A 123 12.44 5.44 8.07
C ARG A 123 11.93 6.71 7.41
N HIS A 124 12.25 7.88 7.95
CA HIS A 124 11.88 9.17 7.37
C HIS A 124 12.51 9.38 5.98
N ALA A 125 13.80 9.06 5.81
CA ALA A 125 14.48 9.19 4.52
C ALA A 125 13.85 8.28 3.45
N VAL A 126 13.67 6.98 3.75
CA VAL A 126 13.09 6.02 2.80
C VAL A 126 11.62 6.38 2.51
N ARG A 127 10.87 6.81 3.52
CA ARG A 127 9.50 7.32 3.33
C ARG A 127 9.48 8.51 2.39
N SER A 128 10.35 9.50 2.58
CA SER A 128 10.38 10.71 1.76
C SER A 128 10.60 10.38 0.28
N MET A 129 11.53 9.47 -0.02
CA MET A 129 11.76 8.99 -1.39
C MET A 129 10.53 8.26 -1.97
N ALA A 130 9.90 7.39 -1.18
CA ALA A 130 8.71 6.67 -1.60
C ALA A 130 7.52 7.62 -1.84
N TYR A 131 7.35 8.66 -1.02
CA TYR A 131 6.36 9.72 -1.22
C TYR A 131 6.64 10.54 -2.49
N ALA A 132 7.90 10.85 -2.78
CA ALA A 132 8.26 11.53 -4.03
C ALA A 132 7.90 10.69 -5.25
N LYS A 133 8.26 9.39 -5.24
CA LYS A 133 7.89 8.42 -6.29
C LYS A 133 6.38 8.30 -6.45
N TRP A 134 5.62 8.27 -5.35
CA TRP A 134 4.15 8.23 -5.43
C TRP A 134 3.57 9.53 -5.99
N ARG A 135 4.10 10.68 -5.58
CA ARG A 135 3.69 11.99 -6.10
C ARG A 135 3.92 12.09 -7.60
N GLU A 136 5.05 11.60 -8.09
CA GLU A 136 5.35 11.54 -9.52
C GLU A 136 4.32 10.67 -10.27
N ARG A 137 4.06 9.44 -9.79
CA ARG A 137 3.00 8.57 -10.36
C ARG A 137 1.65 9.27 -10.42
N LEU A 138 1.25 9.96 -9.34
CA LEU A 138 0.00 10.72 -9.29
C LEU A 138 -0.05 11.84 -10.33
N LEU A 139 1.04 12.62 -10.47
CA LEU A 139 1.11 13.73 -11.42
C LEU A 139 1.05 13.22 -12.87
N GLU A 140 1.74 12.12 -13.18
CA GLU A 140 1.65 11.49 -14.50
C GLU A 140 0.23 11.03 -14.83
N GLU A 141 -0.45 10.36 -13.88
CA GLU A 141 -1.84 9.91 -14.06
C GLU A 141 -2.79 11.08 -14.31
N LEU A 142 -2.65 12.17 -13.53
CA LEU A 142 -3.47 13.38 -13.69
C LEU A 142 -3.19 14.09 -15.03
N GLY A 143 -1.94 14.12 -15.48
CA GLY A 143 -1.55 14.63 -16.78
C GLY A 143 -2.18 13.82 -17.93
N ARG A 144 -2.15 12.48 -17.85
CA ARG A 144 -2.78 11.60 -18.85
C ARG A 144 -4.28 11.81 -18.97
N THR A 145 -4.98 12.00 -17.84
CA THR A 145 -6.42 12.28 -17.84
C THR A 145 -6.79 13.65 -18.40
N SER A 146 -5.86 14.61 -18.36
CA SER A 146 -6.05 15.94 -18.93
C SER A 146 -5.83 15.95 -20.45
N ALA A 147 -4.98 15.06 -20.98
CA ALA A 147 -4.70 14.93 -22.40
C ALA A 147 -5.73 14.08 -23.17
N THR A 148 -6.60 13.35 -22.47
CA THR A 148 -7.64 12.49 -23.06
C THR A 148 -9.04 13.12 -23.03
N ARG A 149 -9.16 14.35 -22.53
CA ARG A 149 -10.37 15.20 -22.62
C ARG A 149 -10.13 16.32 -23.60
#